data_AF-A0A078JF40-F1
#
_entry.id   AF-A0A078JF40-F1
#
_cell.length_a   1.000
_cell.length_b   1.000
_cell.length_c   1.000
_cell.angle_alpha   90.00
_cell.angle_beta   90.00
_cell.angle_gamma   90.00
#
_symmetry.space_group_name_H-M   'P 1'
#
loop_
_entity.id
_entity.type
_entity.pdbx_description
1 polymer ?
#
loop_
_entity_poly.entity_id
_entity_poly.type
_entity_poly.pdbx_seq_one_letter_code
_entity_poly.pdbx_strand_id
1 'polypeptide(L)' 'IKTRFILFLDDVLEKVDLGKSGFPPPNAQNRSKVVFTTCTEEVCKEMREKTKIKVDKLVWERA' A
#
# COMPACT_ATOMS: atom_id res chain seq x y z
N ILE A 1 9.28 -23.40 -2.19
CA ILE A 1 8.22 -22.75 -3.01
C ILE A 1 8.24 -21.25 -2.68
N LYS A 2 8.36 -20.36 -3.68
CA LYS A 2 8.22 -18.92 -3.44
C LYS A 2 6.75 -18.55 -3.63
N THR A 3 6.06 -18.26 -2.53
CA THR A 3 4.67 -17.83 -2.55
C THR A 3 4.58 -16.41 -3.08
N ARG A 4 3.85 -16.21 -4.17
CA ARG A 4 3.48 -14.88 -4.65
C ARG A 4 2.28 -14.41 -3.83
N PHE A 5 2.33 -13.17 -3.35
CA PHE A 5 1.21 -12.56 -2.63
C PHE A 5 1.04 -11.10 -3.02
N ILE A 6 -0.14 -10.57 -2.72
CA ILE A 6 -0.42 -9.15 -2.72
C ILE A 6 -0.89 -8.82 -1.31
N LEU A 7 -0.22 -7.87 -0.66
CA LEU A 7 -0.74 -7.27 0.55
C LEU A 7 -1.50 -6.01 0.17
N PHE A 8 -2.76 -5.91 0.59
CA PHE A 8 -3.57 -4.72 0.44
C PHE A 8 -3.80 -4.11 1.82
N LEU A 9 -3.36 -2.87 2.03
CA LEU A 9 -3.57 -2.10 3.25
C LEU A 9 -4.58 -1.00 2.95
N ASP A 10 -5.76 -1.09 3.54
CA ASP A 10 -6.80 -0.09 3.32
C ASP A 10 -6.69 1.05 4.33
N ASP A 11 -6.96 2.27 3.86
CA ASP A 11 -7.03 3.51 4.63
C ASP A 11 -5.85 3.73 5.59
N VAL A 12 -4.64 3.69 5.04
CA VAL A 12 -3.41 3.92 5.80
C VAL A 12 -3.34 5.40 6.19
N LEU A 13 -3.36 5.66 7.50
CA LEU A 13 -3.28 7.01 8.06
C LEU A 13 -1.87 7.42 8.49
N GLU A 14 -0.98 6.45 8.71
CA GLU A 14 0.40 6.66 9.18
C GLU A 14 1.35 5.64 8.54
N LYS A 15 2.65 5.95 8.53
CA LYS A 15 3.68 5.06 7.98
C LYS A 15 3.65 3.66 8.63
N VAL A 16 3.53 2.63 7.78
CA VAL A 16 3.56 1.22 8.20
C VAL A 16 4.97 0.64 8.01
N ASP A 17 5.52 0.05 9.07
CA ASP A 17 6.77 -0.70 9.01
C ASP A 17 6.54 -2.12 8.47
N LEU A 18 6.69 -2.28 7.15
CA LEU A 18 6.55 -3.57 6.47
C LEU A 18 7.60 -4.60 6.91
N GLY A 19 8.70 -4.20 7.56
CA GLY A 19 9.72 -5.12 8.08
C GLY A 19 9.22 -5.99 9.23
N LYS A 20 8.17 -5.55 9.94
CA LYS A 20 7.58 -6.26 11.08
C LYS A 20 6.38 -7.14 10.73
N SER A 21 6.04 -7.20 9.44
CA SER A 21 4.80 -7.81 8.96
C SER A 21 4.79 -9.34 8.91
N GLY A 22 5.94 -9.99 9.12
CA GLY A 22 6.07 -11.44 9.10
C GLY A 22 6.02 -12.07 7.70
N PHE A 23 5.72 -11.31 6.64
CA PHE A 23 5.79 -11.80 5.26
C PHE A 23 7.13 -11.43 4.60
N PRO A 24 7.62 -12.23 3.64
CA PRO A 24 8.86 -11.93 2.95
C PRO A 24 8.72 -10.66 2.10
N PRO A 25 9.72 -9.76 2.09
CA PRO A 25 9.60 -8.48 1.39
C PRO A 25 9.39 -8.66 -0.12
N PRO A 26 8.60 -7.78 -0.76
CA PRO A 26 8.44 -7.76 -2.21
C PRO A 26 9.79 -7.57 -2.93
N ASN A 27 10.08 -8.43 -3.91
CA ASN A 27 11.28 -8.32 -4.74
C ASN A 27 11.01 -8.77 -6.18
N ALA A 28 11.97 -8.52 -7.07
CA ALA A 28 11.84 -8.86 -8.48
C ALA A 28 11.59 -10.35 -8.73
N GLN A 29 12.03 -11.22 -7.82
CA GLN A 29 11.97 -12.66 -7.98
C GLN A 29 10.65 -13.27 -7.50
N ASN A 30 10.08 -12.78 -6.39
CA ASN A 30 8.77 -13.25 -5.89
C ASN A 30 7.59 -12.58 -6.61
N ARG A 31 7.82 -11.44 -7.27
CA ARG A 31 6.79 -10.65 -7.96
C ARG A 31 5.60 -10.30 -7.04
N SER A 32 5.84 -10.30 -5.73
CA SER A 32 4.85 -9.87 -4.74
C SER A 32 4.68 -8.36 -4.80
N LYS A 33 3.53 -7.87 -4.35
CA LYS A 33 3.22 -6.43 -4.31
C LYS A 33 2.64 -6.04 -2.96
N VAL A 34 2.92 -4.81 -2.56
CA VAL A 34 2.21 -4.13 -1.48
C VAL A 34 1.46 -2.99 -2.14
N VAL A 35 0.16 -2.94 -1.89
CA VAL A 35 -0.75 -1.90 -2.37
C VAL A 35 -1.38 -1.30 -1.13
N PHE A 36 -1.49 0.01 -1.08
CA PHE A 36 -2.19 0.68 0.00
C PHE A 36 -3.03 1.82 -0.54
N THR A 37 -4.10 2.14 0.19
CA THR A 37 -4.90 3.35 -0.02
C THR A 37 -4.64 4.30 1.13
N THR A 38 -4.72 5.60 0.86
CA THR A 38 -4.60 6.65 1.87
C THR A 38 -5.35 7.89 1.40
N CYS A 39 -5.88 8.66 2.35
CA CYS A 39 -6.59 9.91 2.08
C CYS A 39 -5.68 11.14 1.98
N THR A 40 -4.37 10.98 2.24
CA THR A 40 -3.39 12.07 2.26
C THR A 40 -2.17 11.77 1.42
N GLU A 41 -1.59 12.80 0.82
CA GLU A 41 -0.38 12.64 0.01
C GLU A 41 0.87 12.45 0.88
N GLU A 42 0.83 12.98 2.10
CA GLU A 42 1.88 12.93 3.10
C GLU A 42 2.22 11.49 3.45
N VAL A 43 1.20 10.67 3.76
CA VAL A 43 1.37 9.24 4.06
C VAL A 43 1.94 8.49 2.86
N CYS A 44 1.52 8.85 1.64
CA CYS A 44 2.07 8.27 0.41
C CYS A 44 3.59 8.47 0.38
N LYS A 45 4.05 9.73 0.49
CA LYS A 45 5.48 10.09 0.50
C LYS A 45 6.28 9.37 1.60
N GLU A 46 5.71 9.24 2.80
CA GLU A 46 6.35 8.55 3.92
C GLU A 46 6.56 7.05 3.67
N MET A 47 5.64 6.43 2.92
CA MET A 47 5.70 5.03 2.52
C MET A 47 6.71 4.76 1.39
N ARG A 48 7.33 5.80 0.81
CA ARG A 48 8.34 5.72 -0.26
C ARG A 48 7.86 4.84 -1.41
N GLU A 49 6.66 5.11 -1.90
CA GLU A 49 6.01 4.34 -2.93
C GLU A 49 6.79 4.36 -4.25
N LYS A 50 6.83 3.22 -4.96
CA LYS A 50 7.40 3.15 -6.31
C LYS A 50 6.46 3.69 -7.38
N THR A 51 5.16 3.70 -7.09
CA THR A 51 4.10 4.07 -8.02
C THR A 51 3.00 4.74 -7.22
N LYS A 52 2.60 5.94 -7.66
CA LYS A 52 1.53 6.73 -7.06
C LYS A 52 0.38 6.83 -8.05
N ILE A 53 -0.83 6.52 -7.59
CA ILE A 53 -2.07 6.67 -8.36
C ILE A 53 -2.95 7.63 -7.58
N LYS A 54 -3.21 8.81 -8.12
CA LYS A 54 -4.17 9.75 -7.53
C LYS A 54 -5.57 9.35 -7.98
N VAL A 55 -6.45 9.13 -7.02
CA VAL A 55 -7.88 8.91 -7.25
C VAL A 55 -8.61 10.10 -6.64
N ASP A 56 -9.54 10.68 -7.40
CA ASP A 56 -10.37 11.76 -6.87
C ASP A 56 -11.30 11.22 -5.80
N LYS A 57 -11.48 11.99 -4.73
CA LYS A 57 -12.38 11.59 -3.65
C LYS A 57 -13.79 11.49 -4.22
N LEU A 58 -14.47 10.41 -3.87
CA LEU A 58 -15.89 10.31 -4.13
C LEU A 58 -16.59 11.44 -3.37
N VAL A 59 -17.51 12.12 -4.04
CA VAL A 59 -18.49 12.95 -3.34
C VAL A 59 -19.27 11.98 -2.46
N TRP A 60 -19.32 12.25 -1.16
CA TRP A 60 -20.12 11.43 -0.25
C TRP A 60 -21.60 11.72 -0.53
N GLU A 61 -22.17 11.01 -1.51
CA GLU A 61 -23.62 10.92 -1.62
C GLU A 61 -24.10 10.04 -0.47
N ARG A 62 -24.98 10.61 0.36
CA ARG A 62 -25.61 9.88 1.46
C ARG A 62 -26.33 8.67 0.84
N ALA A 63 -25.84 7.46 1.14
CA ALA A 63 -26.54 6.22 0.86
C ALA A 63 -27.83 6.12 1.69
#